data_AF-A0A7V0ZL56-F1
#
_entry.id   AF-A0A7V0ZL56-F1
#
_cell.length_a   1.000
_cell.length_b   1.000
_cell.length_c   1.000
_cell.angle_alpha   90.00
_cell.angle_beta   90.00
_cell.angle_gamma   90.00
#
_symmetry.space_group_name_H-M   'P 1'
#
loop_
_entity.id
_entity.type
_entity.pdbx_description
1 polymer ?
#
loop_
_entity_poly.entity_id
_entity_poly.type
_entity_poly.pdbx_seq_one_letter_code
_entity_poly.pdbx_strand_id
1 'polypeptide(L)'
;AVSSAKPKVADYPFTTLVPNLGVVKVEDHRSFVVADIPGLIEGASEGAGLGIRFLKHLTRNRILLHLVDMAPFDESDPAEAALAIVRELERFSATLAQRERWLVLNKSDLLDEETFARRRDAVLRALAWQGPVYSIAAIRGDGTVRLCGDLMTALEACRAREIADPELAEMESELQTRMQDEARQRIEDLRALRRREARDAREDDFDDDDFDVEVEYLP
;
A
#
# COMPACT_ATOMS: atom_id res chain seq x y z
N ALA A 1 -16.98 -1.87 -5.72
CA ALA A 1 -17.96 -2.96 -5.81
C ALA A 1 -17.28 -4.32 -6.07
N VAL A 2 -16.43 -4.77 -5.14
CA VAL A 2 -15.88 -6.15 -5.06
C VAL A 2 -16.17 -6.74 -3.67
N SER A 3 -17.21 -6.24 -3.02
CA SER A 3 -17.64 -6.80 -1.75
C SER A 3 -19.16 -6.80 -1.71
N SER A 4 -19.74 -7.99 -1.81
CA SER A 4 -21.06 -8.26 -1.22
C SER A 4 -21.00 -8.21 0.31
N ALA A 5 -19.83 -7.95 0.90
CA ALA A 5 -19.69 -7.55 2.28
C ALA A 5 -19.65 -6.01 2.35
N LYS A 6 -20.58 -5.39 3.11
CA LYS A 6 -20.25 -4.09 3.73
C LYS A 6 -18.84 -4.25 4.34
N PRO A 7 -17.89 -3.32 4.14
CA PRO A 7 -16.64 -3.35 4.88
C PRO A 7 -17.04 -3.35 6.36
N LYS A 8 -16.96 -4.52 7.00
CA LYS A 8 -17.10 -4.59 8.44
C LYS A 8 -15.76 -4.09 8.92
N VAL A 9 -15.78 -2.89 9.49
CA VAL A 9 -14.79 -2.45 10.47
C VAL A 9 -14.63 -3.62 11.42
N ALA A 10 -13.58 -4.40 11.21
CA ALA A 10 -13.30 -5.52 12.07
C ALA A 10 -12.71 -4.91 13.33
N ASP A 11 -13.55 -4.73 14.34
CA ASP A 11 -13.15 -4.38 15.70
C ASP A 11 -12.36 -5.57 16.28
N TYR A 12 -11.15 -5.77 15.76
CA TYR A 12 -10.14 -6.51 16.48
C TYR A 12 -9.71 -5.61 17.64
N PRO A 13 -9.71 -6.08 18.90
CA PRO A 13 -9.57 -5.25 20.11
C PRO A 13 -8.23 -4.50 20.28
N PHE A 14 -7.42 -4.41 19.22
CA PHE A 14 -5.99 -4.14 19.29
C PHE A 14 -5.46 -3.28 18.13
N THR A 15 -6.24 -2.42 17.45
CA THR A 15 -5.71 -1.51 16.41
C THR A 15 -5.83 -0.05 16.84
N THR A 16 -4.77 0.75 16.67
CA THR A 16 -4.76 2.21 17.00
C THR A 16 -5.11 3.09 15.81
N LEU A 17 -4.96 2.59 14.57
CA LEU A 17 -5.73 3.07 13.41
C LEU A 17 -6.23 1.86 12.64
N VAL A 18 -7.44 1.98 12.09
CA VAL A 18 -8.16 0.88 11.47
C VAL A 18 -7.86 0.89 9.97
N PRO A 19 -6.94 0.05 9.47
CA PRO A 19 -6.85 -0.18 8.03
C PRO A 19 -8.20 -0.67 7.51
N ASN A 20 -8.59 -0.24 6.31
CA ASN A 20 -9.80 -0.72 5.66
C ASN A 20 -9.60 -2.19 5.27
N LEU A 21 -9.99 -3.10 6.17
CA LEU A 21 -10.02 -4.53 5.89
C LEU A 21 -11.35 -4.91 5.26
N GLY A 22 -11.28 -5.61 4.14
CA GLY A 22 -12.41 -6.24 3.48
C GLY A 22 -12.29 -7.76 3.54
N VAL A 23 -13.37 -8.45 3.91
CA VAL A 23 -13.45 -9.90 3.72
C VAL A 23 -14.16 -10.15 2.39
N VAL A 24 -13.46 -10.77 1.45
CA VAL A 24 -14.01 -11.16 0.15
C VAL A 24 -14.44 -12.61 0.24
N LYS A 25 -15.72 -12.87 -0.02
CA LYS A 25 -16.29 -14.22 -0.14
C LYS A 25 -16.40 -14.57 -1.61
N VAL A 26 -15.78 -15.67 -2.02
CA VAL A 26 -15.85 -16.19 -3.40
C VAL A 26 -16.94 -17.24 -3.50
N GLU A 27 -16.97 -18.19 -2.56
CA GLU A 27 -17.97 -19.27 -2.45
C GLU A 27 -18.25 -19.56 -0.97
N ASP A 28 -19.22 -20.44 -0.70
CA ASP A 28 -19.47 -20.93 0.65
C ASP A 28 -18.21 -21.60 1.22
N HIS A 29 -17.76 -21.11 2.37
CA HIS A 29 -16.50 -21.49 3.05
C HIS A 29 -15.19 -21.08 2.35
N ARG A 30 -15.22 -20.36 1.22
CA ARG A 30 -14.04 -19.84 0.53
C ARG A 30 -14.00 -18.31 0.60
N SER A 31 -13.15 -17.81 1.49
CA SER A 31 -12.98 -16.37 1.71
C SER A 31 -11.53 -16.00 2.01
N PHE A 32 -11.15 -14.79 1.63
CA PHE A 32 -9.86 -14.19 1.95
C PHE A 32 -10.03 -12.77 2.48
N VAL A 33 -8.99 -12.27 3.12
CA VAL A 33 -8.93 -10.90 3.65
C VAL A 33 -8.12 -10.04 2.70
N VAL A 34 -8.66 -8.89 2.34
CA VAL A 34 -7.95 -7.82 1.65
C VAL A 34 -7.74 -6.70 2.65
N ALA A 35 -6.54 -6.16 2.68
CA ALA A 35 -6.24 -4.94 3.42
C ALA A 35 -5.84 -3.87 2.41
N ASP A 36 -6.46 -2.69 2.53
CA ASP A 36 -6.00 -1.53 1.80
C ASP A 36 -4.71 -1.00 2.42
N ILE A 37 -3.72 -0.71 1.57
CA ILE A 37 -2.44 -0.15 1.97
C ILE A 37 -2.49 1.34 1.61
N PRO A 38 -2.90 2.23 2.54
CA PRO A 38 -2.81 3.66 2.28
C PRO A 38 -1.35 4.05 2.03
N GLY A 39 -1.14 5.04 1.14
CA GLY A 39 0.17 5.48 0.64
C GLY A 39 1.27 5.33 1.69
N LEU A 40 2.20 4.41 1.42
CA LEU A 40 3.29 3.99 2.31
C LEU A 40 4.18 5.17 2.72
N ILE A 41 4.23 6.22 1.90
CA ILE A 41 5.08 7.40 2.03
C ILE A 41 4.25 8.67 2.33
N GLU A 42 3.21 8.98 1.56
CA GLU A 42 2.45 10.24 1.75
C GLU A 42 1.58 10.27 3.02
N GLY A 43 1.10 9.11 3.51
CA GLY A 43 0.29 9.02 4.73
C GLY A 43 1.09 8.80 6.02
N ALA A 44 2.37 8.40 5.91
CA ALA A 44 3.27 8.30 7.07
C ALA A 44 3.61 9.69 7.62
N SER A 45 3.84 10.66 6.71
CA SER A 45 3.04 11.88 6.51
C SER A 45 2.41 12.61 7.68
N GLU A 46 1.27 12.13 8.13
CA GLU A 46 0.35 12.99 8.90
C GLU A 46 0.21 12.53 10.35
N GLY A 47 1.13 11.67 10.82
CA GLY A 47 1.03 11.13 12.17
C GLY A 47 -0.17 10.21 12.35
N ALA A 48 -0.74 9.70 11.25
CA ALA A 48 -1.89 8.79 11.21
C ALA A 48 -1.55 7.38 11.73
N GLY A 49 -0.63 7.25 12.71
CA GLY A 49 -0.43 6.10 13.59
C GLY A 49 -0.52 4.70 12.98
N LEU A 50 -0.17 4.54 11.69
CA LEU A 50 -0.23 3.28 10.95
C LEU A 50 0.30 2.13 11.82
N GLY A 51 1.34 2.41 12.60
CA GLY A 51 1.67 1.62 13.79
C GLY A 51 2.31 0.27 13.43
N ILE A 52 3.07 -0.27 14.37
CA ILE A 52 3.76 -1.57 14.20
C ILE A 52 2.75 -2.69 13.85
N ARG A 53 1.49 -2.52 14.26
CA ARG A 53 0.42 -3.49 14.03
C ARG A 53 -0.06 -3.51 12.56
N PHE A 54 -0.20 -2.38 11.86
CA PHE A 54 -0.51 -2.39 10.42
C PHE A 54 0.58 -3.11 9.62
N LEU A 55 1.84 -2.85 9.94
CA LEU A 55 2.97 -3.52 9.31
C LEU A 55 2.96 -5.03 9.51
N LYS A 56 2.57 -5.50 10.70
CA LYS A 56 2.39 -6.93 10.95
C LYS A 56 1.33 -7.56 10.04
N HIS A 57 0.29 -6.82 9.64
CA HIS A 57 -0.70 -7.31 8.68
C HIS A 57 -0.17 -7.25 7.26
N LEU A 58 0.51 -6.15 6.91
CA LEU A 58 1.11 -5.96 5.59
C LEU A 58 2.10 -7.07 5.24
N THR A 59 2.91 -7.49 6.22
CA THR A 59 3.91 -8.56 6.06
C THR A 59 3.32 -9.97 5.98
N ARG A 60 2.05 -10.16 6.33
CA ARG A 60 1.33 -11.44 6.17
C ARG A 60 0.68 -11.60 4.80
N ASN A 61 0.64 -10.54 4.01
CA ASN A 61 0.05 -10.58 2.68
C ASN A 61 0.90 -11.45 1.76
N ARG A 62 0.26 -12.39 1.07
CA ARG A 62 0.94 -13.30 0.12
C ARG A 62 1.02 -12.72 -1.28
N ILE A 63 0.00 -11.97 -1.67
CA ILE A 63 -0.15 -11.36 -2.99
C ILE A 63 -0.42 -9.87 -2.80
N LEU A 64 0.28 -9.04 -3.56
CA LEU A 64 0.06 -7.60 -3.65
C LEU A 64 -0.77 -7.28 -4.89
N LEU A 65 -1.80 -6.45 -4.74
CA LEU A 65 -2.56 -5.91 -5.86
C LEU A 65 -2.05 -4.51 -6.17
N HIS A 66 -1.53 -4.33 -7.38
CA HIS A 66 -1.10 -3.03 -7.87
C HIS A 66 -2.22 -2.43 -8.72
N LEU A 67 -3.00 -1.54 -8.12
CA LEU A 67 -4.14 -0.90 -8.76
C LEU A 67 -3.68 0.34 -9.52
N VAL A 68 -3.94 0.39 -10.82
CA VAL A 68 -3.66 1.54 -11.69
C VAL A 68 -4.97 2.12 -12.17
N ASP A 69 -5.15 3.43 -11.98
CA ASP A 69 -6.28 4.15 -12.51
C ASP A 69 -6.04 4.46 -14.00
N MET A 70 -6.86 3.88 -14.88
CA MET A 70 -6.70 4.07 -16.32
C MET A 70 -7.32 5.36 -16.81
N ALA A 71 -8.26 5.95 -16.07
CA ALA A 71 -8.97 7.18 -16.43
C ALA A 71 -8.94 8.17 -15.25
N PRO A 72 -7.76 8.71 -14.94
CA PRO A 72 -7.63 9.68 -13.86
C PRO A 72 -8.24 11.02 -14.28
N PHE A 73 -8.88 11.70 -13.33
CA PHE A 73 -9.59 12.97 -13.58
C PHE A 73 -8.67 14.17 -13.75
N ASP A 74 -7.45 14.07 -13.24
CA ASP A 74 -6.39 15.07 -13.32
C ASP A 74 -5.53 14.93 -14.59
N GLU A 75 -5.93 14.03 -15.51
CA GLU A 75 -5.22 13.71 -16.74
C GLU A 75 -3.77 13.21 -16.54
N SER A 76 -3.42 12.75 -15.33
CA SER A 76 -2.13 12.15 -15.04
C SER A 76 -1.85 10.90 -15.91
N ASP A 77 -0.57 10.63 -16.20
CA ASP A 77 -0.19 9.43 -16.95
C ASP A 77 -0.28 8.19 -16.05
N PRO A 78 -1.14 7.20 -16.36
CA PRO A 78 -1.23 5.95 -15.60
C PRO A 78 0.10 5.20 -15.50
N ALA A 79 0.98 5.31 -16.50
CA ALA A 79 2.28 4.65 -16.50
C ALA A 79 3.23 5.29 -15.47
N GLU A 80 3.22 6.61 -15.36
CA GLU A 80 4.03 7.34 -14.38
C GLU A 80 3.52 7.09 -12.96
N ALA A 81 2.21 7.10 -12.76
CA ALA A 81 1.58 6.78 -11.48
C ALA A 81 1.95 5.36 -11.01
N ALA A 82 1.87 4.37 -11.91
CA ALA A 82 2.26 3.00 -11.60
C ALA A 82 3.75 2.90 -11.20
N LEU A 83 4.64 3.57 -11.95
CA LEU A 83 6.06 3.64 -11.62
C LEU A 83 6.33 4.33 -10.28
N ALA A 84 5.58 5.37 -9.94
CA ALA A 84 5.71 6.06 -8.66
C ALA A 84 5.43 5.12 -7.49
N ILE A 85 4.34 4.35 -7.57
CA ILE A 85 3.98 3.36 -6.55
C ILE A 85 5.04 2.25 -6.42
N VAL A 86 5.63 1.79 -7.53
CA VAL A 86 6.73 0.80 -7.46
C VAL A 86 7.94 1.37 -6.73
N ARG A 87 8.36 2.60 -7.08
CA ARG A 87 9.48 3.27 -6.41
C ARG A 87 9.21 3.49 -4.92
N GLU A 88 7.97 3.82 -4.57
CA GLU A 88 7.53 3.97 -3.20
C GLU A 88 7.62 2.65 -2.42
N LEU A 89 7.14 1.55 -3.02
CA LEU A 89 7.21 0.23 -2.43
C LEU A 89 8.65 -0.22 -2.16
N GLU A 90 9.55 -0.01 -3.13
CA GLU A 90 10.98 -0.33 -3.03
C GLU A 90 11.68 0.52 -1.95
N ARG A 91 11.35 1.81 -1.85
CA ARG A 91 11.86 2.70 -0.79
C ARG A 91 11.35 2.34 0.59
N PHE A 92 10.20 1.68 0.66
CA PHE A 92 9.59 1.25 1.92
C PHE A 92 10.21 -0.06 2.42
N SER A 93 10.22 -1.11 1.59
CA SER A 93 10.86 -2.39 1.91
C SER A 93 11.23 -3.12 0.61
N ALA A 94 12.53 -3.41 0.46
CA ALA A 94 13.05 -4.16 -0.68
C ALA A 94 12.47 -5.58 -0.70
N THR A 95 12.30 -6.20 0.47
CA THR A 95 11.74 -7.55 0.57
C THR A 95 10.24 -7.57 0.21
N LEU A 96 9.49 -6.53 0.58
CA LEU A 96 8.09 -6.38 0.17
C LEU A 96 7.93 -6.16 -1.34
N ALA A 97 8.83 -5.39 -1.96
CA ALA A 97 8.80 -5.14 -3.39
C ALA A 97 9.00 -6.41 -4.25
N GLN A 98 9.62 -7.44 -3.69
CA GLN A 98 9.84 -8.74 -4.34
C GLN A 98 8.65 -9.70 -4.23
N ARG A 99 7.61 -9.36 -3.44
CA ARG A 99 6.43 -10.20 -3.30
C ARG A 99 5.69 -10.35 -4.63
N GLU A 100 4.98 -11.47 -4.75
CA GLU A 100 4.11 -11.71 -5.89
C GLU A 100 3.10 -10.56 -6.01
N ARG A 101 3.05 -9.95 -7.19
CA ARG A 101 2.27 -8.75 -7.45
C ARG A 101 1.45 -8.94 -8.70
N TRP A 102 0.18 -8.59 -8.65
CA TRP A 102 -0.76 -8.66 -9.76
C TRP A 102 -1.16 -7.26 -10.17
N LEU A 103 -1.19 -7.00 -11.47
CA LEU A 103 -1.55 -5.68 -12.00
C LEU A 103 -3.06 -5.63 -12.22
N VAL A 104 -3.70 -4.60 -11.68
CA VAL A 104 -5.15 -4.40 -11.79
C VAL A 104 -5.39 -3.02 -12.38
N LEU A 105 -5.92 -2.97 -13.60
CA LEU A 105 -6.23 -1.77 -14.35
C LEU A 105 -7.68 -1.40 -14.10
N ASN A 106 -7.92 -0.34 -13.34
CA ASN A 106 -9.25 0.10 -12.95
C ASN A 106 -9.82 1.15 -13.92
N LYS A 107 -11.14 1.32 -13.88
CA LYS A 107 -11.92 2.24 -14.71
C LYS A 107 -11.84 1.95 -16.22
N SER A 108 -11.77 0.67 -16.58
CA SER A 108 -11.79 0.25 -17.99
C SER A 108 -13.08 0.67 -18.73
N ASP A 109 -14.16 0.94 -18.01
CA ASP A 109 -15.46 1.34 -18.54
C ASP A 109 -15.54 2.80 -19.02
N LEU A 110 -14.60 3.64 -18.60
CA LEU A 110 -14.58 5.08 -18.95
C LEU A 110 -13.80 5.37 -20.24
N LEU A 111 -13.18 4.37 -20.84
CA LEU A 111 -12.33 4.51 -22.02
C LEU A 111 -12.88 3.67 -23.18
N ASP A 112 -12.66 4.14 -24.40
CA ASP A 112 -12.82 3.32 -25.59
C ASP A 112 -11.68 2.28 -25.68
N GLU A 113 -11.94 1.20 -26.41
CA GLU A 113 -11.04 0.03 -26.49
C GLU A 113 -9.64 0.42 -26.99
N GLU A 114 -9.55 1.34 -27.97
CA GLU A 114 -8.28 1.78 -28.54
C GLU A 114 -7.44 2.57 -27.52
N THR A 115 -8.05 3.56 -26.85
CA THR A 115 -7.36 4.32 -25.80
C THR A 115 -6.96 3.44 -24.64
N PHE A 116 -7.84 2.53 -24.20
CA PHE A 116 -7.56 1.60 -23.13
C PHE A 116 -6.36 0.70 -23.46
N ALA A 117 -6.36 0.09 -24.65
CA ALA A 117 -5.26 -0.76 -25.11
C ALA A 117 -3.93 0.01 -25.17
N ARG A 118 -3.94 1.23 -25.70
CA ARG A 118 -2.74 2.08 -25.76
C ARG A 118 -2.19 2.40 -24.37
N ARG A 119 -3.06 2.80 -23.43
CA ARG A 119 -2.66 3.09 -22.04
C ARG A 119 -2.17 1.84 -21.32
N ARG A 120 -2.86 0.71 -21.49
CA ARG A 120 -2.46 -0.59 -20.94
C ARG A 120 -1.04 -0.93 -21.39
N ASP A 121 -0.79 -0.87 -22.69
CA ASP A 121 0.50 -1.26 -23.24
C ASP A 121 1.61 -0.30 -22.78
N ALA A 122 1.31 0.99 -22.57
CA ALA A 122 2.24 1.94 -21.97
C ALA A 122 2.62 1.55 -20.53
N VAL A 123 1.62 1.23 -19.69
CA VAL A 123 1.84 0.77 -18.30
C VAL A 123 2.66 -0.53 -18.28
N LEU A 124 2.32 -1.50 -19.11
CA LEU A 124 3.04 -2.79 -19.16
C LEU A 124 4.50 -2.61 -19.57
N ARG A 125 4.77 -1.75 -20.56
CA ARG A 125 6.14 -1.42 -20.97
C ARG A 125 6.91 -0.68 -19.88
N ALA A 126 6.29 0.32 -19.26
CA ALA A 126 6.91 1.11 -18.20
C ALA A 126 7.34 0.22 -17.01
N LEU A 127 6.49 -0.73 -16.63
CA LEU A 127 6.76 -1.65 -15.52
C LEU A 127 7.60 -2.89 -15.91
N ALA A 128 7.91 -3.07 -17.20
CA ALA A 128 8.46 -4.32 -17.74
C ALA A 128 7.69 -5.57 -17.23
N TRP A 129 6.35 -5.47 -17.25
CA TRP A 129 5.48 -6.38 -16.52
C TRP A 129 5.41 -7.78 -17.16
N GLN A 130 5.57 -8.81 -16.33
CA GLN A 130 5.50 -10.23 -16.76
C GLN A 130 4.44 -11.05 -16.01
N GLY A 131 3.78 -10.44 -15.01
CA GLY A 131 2.80 -11.13 -14.18
C GLY A 131 1.38 -11.06 -14.72
N PRO A 132 0.40 -11.57 -13.94
CA PRO A 132 -1.02 -11.45 -14.26
C PRO A 132 -1.47 -9.99 -14.39
N VAL A 133 -2.36 -9.73 -15.35
CA VAL A 133 -2.97 -8.42 -15.60
C VAL A 133 -4.48 -8.58 -15.66
N TYR A 134 -5.20 -7.75 -14.91
CA TYR A 134 -6.66 -7.75 -14.86
C TYR A 134 -7.17 -6.36 -15.20
N SER A 135 -8.24 -6.30 -15.99
CA SER A 135 -8.99 -5.08 -16.24
C SER A 135 -10.31 -5.15 -15.47
N ILE A 136 -10.60 -4.12 -14.68
CA ILE A 136 -11.82 -4.06 -13.87
C ILE A 136 -12.52 -2.71 -14.01
N ALA A 137 -13.85 -2.74 -13.87
CA ALA A 137 -14.66 -1.55 -13.62
C ALA A 137 -15.20 -1.65 -12.19
N ALA A 138 -14.44 -1.12 -11.21
CA ALA A 138 -14.75 -1.33 -9.79
C ALA A 138 -16.14 -0.82 -9.36
N ILE A 139 -16.72 0.16 -10.07
CA ILE A 139 -18.05 0.69 -9.79
C ILE A 139 -19.13 -0.26 -10.31
N ARG A 140 -18.99 -0.73 -11.56
CA ARG A 140 -19.94 -1.65 -12.20
C ARG A 140 -19.83 -3.09 -11.69
N GLY A 141 -18.66 -3.46 -11.16
CA GLY A 141 -18.33 -4.82 -10.74
C GLY A 141 -17.73 -5.68 -11.86
N ASP A 142 -17.54 -5.14 -13.06
CA ASP A 142 -17.03 -5.90 -14.21
C ASP A 142 -15.58 -6.34 -13.97
N GLY A 143 -15.27 -7.59 -14.33
CA GLY A 143 -13.93 -8.20 -14.17
C GLY A 143 -13.56 -8.61 -12.74
N THR A 144 -14.33 -8.16 -11.74
CA THR A 144 -13.98 -8.35 -10.32
C THR A 144 -14.19 -9.78 -9.84
N VAL A 145 -15.22 -10.46 -10.34
CA VAL A 145 -15.51 -11.87 -10.03
C VAL A 145 -14.36 -12.78 -10.47
N ARG A 146 -13.87 -12.57 -11.70
CA ARG A 146 -12.72 -13.31 -12.23
C ARG A 146 -11.47 -13.07 -11.39
N LEU A 147 -11.15 -11.80 -11.12
CA LEU A 147 -10.01 -11.42 -10.27
C LEU A 147 -10.08 -12.12 -8.89
N CYS A 148 -11.24 -12.12 -8.23
CA CYS A 148 -11.40 -12.77 -6.93
C CYS A 148 -11.29 -14.30 -6.99
N GLY A 149 -11.81 -14.94 -8.04
CA GLY A 149 -11.69 -16.38 -8.25
C GLY A 149 -10.24 -16.80 -8.48
N ASP A 150 -9.52 -16.05 -9.32
CA ASP A 150 -8.10 -16.30 -9.60
C ASP A 150 -7.25 -16.06 -8.34
N LEU A 151 -7.52 -14.98 -7.58
CA LEU A 151 -6.86 -14.72 -6.31
C LEU A 151 -7.06 -15.83 -5.28
N MET A 152 -8.29 -16.32 -5.13
CA MET A 152 -8.57 -17.42 -4.20
C MET A 152 -7.80 -18.68 -4.59
N THR A 153 -7.79 -19.01 -5.88
CA THR A 153 -7.07 -20.17 -6.41
C THR A 153 -5.56 -20.05 -6.16
N ALA A 154 -4.98 -18.87 -6.38
CA ALA A 154 -3.57 -18.62 -6.11
C ALA A 154 -3.24 -18.72 -4.61
N LEU A 155 -4.08 -18.16 -3.73
CA LEU A 155 -3.90 -18.25 -2.28
C LEU A 155 -4.01 -19.70 -1.76
N GLU A 156 -4.96 -20.47 -2.29
CA GLU A 156 -5.10 -21.90 -1.98
C GLU A 156 -3.87 -22.69 -2.45
N ALA A 157 -3.34 -22.40 -3.63
CA ALA A 157 -2.13 -23.02 -4.14
C ALA A 157 -0.88 -22.68 -3.30
N CYS A 158 -0.74 -21.43 -2.84
CA CYS A 158 0.32 -21.06 -1.90
C CYS A 158 0.21 -21.86 -0.59
N ARG A 159 -0.98 -21.86 0.02
CA ARG A 159 -1.22 -22.60 1.26
C ARG A 159 -0.98 -24.10 1.11
N ALA A 160 -1.41 -24.70 0.00
CA ALA A 160 -1.22 -26.13 -0.25
C ALA A 160 0.27 -26.49 -0.38
N ARG A 161 1.07 -25.64 -1.04
CA ARG A 161 2.52 -25.83 -1.16
C ARG A 161 3.22 -25.77 0.20
N GLU A 162 2.87 -24.80 1.05
CA GLU A 162 3.44 -24.68 2.40
C GLU A 162 3.07 -25.85 3.32
N ILE A 163 1.87 -26.42 3.16
CA ILE A 163 1.46 -27.60 3.94
C ILE A 163 2.22 -28.85 3.46
N ALA A 164 2.44 -28.96 2.15
CA ALA A 164 3.12 -30.10 1.56
C ALA A 164 4.64 -30.11 1.81
N ASP A 165 5.24 -28.93 1.96
CA ASP A 165 6.68 -28.75 2.09
C ASP A 165 7.04 -27.88 3.31
N PRO A 166 7.52 -28.51 4.41
CA PRO A 166 7.94 -27.79 5.61
C PRO A 166 9.10 -26.80 5.38
N GLU A 167 10.01 -27.07 4.44
CA GLU A 167 11.14 -26.16 4.15
C GLU A 167 10.61 -24.85 3.53
N LEU A 168 9.63 -24.93 2.63
CA LEU A 168 8.96 -23.75 2.07
C LEU A 168 8.22 -22.94 3.14
N ALA A 169 7.60 -23.61 4.12
CA ALA A 169 6.93 -22.93 5.23
C ALA A 169 7.92 -22.18 6.14
N GLU A 170 9.09 -22.77 6.41
CA GLU A 170 10.16 -22.12 7.17
C GLU A 170 10.73 -20.92 6.40
N MET A 171 11.06 -21.08 5.11
CA MET A 171 11.54 -19.99 4.26
C MET A 171 10.55 -18.81 4.21
N GLU A 172 9.26 -19.09 4.08
CA GLU A 172 8.21 -18.07 4.09
C GLU A 172 8.13 -17.36 5.45
N SER A 173 8.25 -18.09 6.56
CA SER A 173 8.26 -17.50 7.90
C SER A 173 9.48 -16.59 8.10
N GLU A 174 10.65 -16.98 7.61
CA GLU A 174 11.85 -16.14 7.62
C GLU A 174 11.66 -14.88 6.77
N LEU A 175 11.07 -15.01 5.58
CA LEU A 175 10.79 -13.89 4.70
C LEU A 175 9.85 -12.89 5.38
N GLN A 176 8.77 -13.39 6.01
CA GLN A 176 7.85 -12.55 6.77
C GLN A 176 8.55 -11.84 7.94
N THR A 177 9.46 -12.51 8.63
CA THR A 177 10.23 -11.93 9.74
C THR A 177 11.15 -10.81 9.24
N ARG A 178 11.91 -11.05 8.15
CA ARG A 178 12.76 -10.02 7.53
C ARG A 178 11.96 -8.80 7.10
N MET A 179 10.79 -9.01 6.48
CA MET A 179 9.92 -7.90 6.09
C MET A 179 9.40 -7.11 7.30
N GLN A 180 9.11 -7.78 8.43
CA GLN A 180 8.68 -7.12 9.66
C GLN A 180 9.78 -6.24 10.24
N ASP A 181 11.01 -6.72 10.23
CA ASP A 181 12.17 -5.99 10.72
C ASP A 181 12.49 -4.77 9.84
N GLU A 182 12.51 -4.94 8.50
CA GLU A 182 12.69 -3.84 7.56
C GLU A 182 11.61 -2.75 7.73
N ALA A 183 10.34 -3.16 7.76
CA ALA A 183 9.23 -2.23 7.90
C ALA A 183 9.29 -1.49 9.24
N ARG A 184 9.69 -2.18 10.32
CA ARG A 184 9.87 -1.58 11.65
C ARG A 184 10.99 -0.54 11.63
N GLN A 185 12.16 -0.90 11.11
CA GLN A 185 13.30 0.00 11.03
C GLN A 185 12.94 1.25 10.22
N ARG A 186 12.27 1.09 9.07
CA ARG A 186 11.90 2.20 8.20
C ARG A 186 11.00 3.21 8.90
N ILE A 187 10.02 2.74 9.69
CA ILE A 187 9.16 3.63 10.48
C ILE A 187 9.94 4.33 11.59
N GLU A 188 10.85 3.62 12.27
CA GLU A 188 11.68 4.23 13.32
C GLU A 188 12.55 5.35 12.74
N ASP A 189 13.13 5.15 11.55
CA ASP A 189 13.90 6.16 10.82
C ASP A 189 13.04 7.36 10.41
N LEU A 190 11.85 7.12 9.83
CA LEU A 190 10.91 8.19 9.45
C LEU A 190 10.45 9.01 10.66
N ARG A 191 10.21 8.36 11.80
CA ARG A 191 9.88 9.04 13.07
C ARG A 191 11.07 9.84 13.61
N ALA A 192 12.28 9.32 13.49
CA ALA A 192 13.49 10.01 13.94
C ALA A 192 13.78 11.25 13.08
N LEU A 193 13.64 11.15 11.75
CA LEU A 193 13.79 12.25 10.81
C LEU A 193 12.84 13.40 11.18
N ARG A 194 11.55 13.10 11.40
CA ARG A 194 10.55 14.11 11.79
C ARG A 194 10.80 14.76 13.13
N ARG A 195 11.27 13.98 14.12
CA ARG A 195 11.65 14.57 15.41
C ARG A 195 12.80 15.55 15.28
N ARG A 196 13.69 15.35 14.31
CA ARG A 196 14.74 16.33 13.95
C ARG A 196 14.13 17.52 13.24
N GLU A 197 13.36 17.32 12.16
CA GLU A 197 12.70 18.40 11.42
C GLU A 197 11.83 19.31 12.32
N ALA A 198 11.04 18.71 13.23
CA ALA A 198 10.20 19.45 14.17
C ALA A 198 11.00 20.16 15.29
N ARG A 199 12.25 19.73 15.54
CA ARG A 199 13.16 20.42 16.45
C ARG A 199 13.83 21.58 15.73
N ASP A 200 14.34 21.34 14.53
CA ASP A 200 15.00 22.35 13.70
C ASP A 200 14.03 23.50 13.37
N ALA A 201 12.78 23.19 13.01
CA ALA A 201 11.72 24.20 12.79
C ALA A 201 11.30 24.99 14.04
N ARG A 202 11.60 24.50 15.25
CA ARG A 202 11.39 25.24 16.51
C ARG A 202 12.60 26.08 16.90
N GLU A 203 13.79 25.71 16.46
CA GLU A 203 15.02 26.48 16.67
C GLU A 203 15.08 27.68 15.70
N ASP A 204 14.49 27.58 14.50
CA ASP A 204 14.38 28.68 13.52
C ASP A 204 13.33 29.77 13.90
N ASP A 205 12.40 29.50 14.81
CA ASP A 205 11.34 30.43 15.27
C ASP A 205 11.77 31.28 16.49
N PHE A 206 13.05 31.20 16.87
CA PHE A 206 13.62 31.78 18.10
C PHE A 206 14.68 32.87 17.85
N ASP A 207 14.62 33.59 16.73
CA ASP A 207 15.64 34.59 16.35
C ASP A 207 15.09 35.97 15.97
N ASP A 208 13.95 36.40 16.53
CA ASP A 208 13.46 37.79 16.34
C ASP A 208 12.77 38.31 17.61
N ASP A 209 13.57 38.76 18.58
CA ASP A 209 13.27 39.90 19.47
C ASP A 209 14.46 40.15 20.43
N ASP A 210 15.60 40.56 19.87
CA ASP A 210 16.67 41.21 20.64
C ASP A 210 16.52 42.73 20.48
N PHE A 211 15.56 43.32 21.19
CA PHE A 211 15.54 44.76 21.44
C PHE A 211 16.09 45.02 22.83
N ASP A 212 17.42 45.13 22.92
CA ASP A 212 18.13 45.78 24.02
C ASP A 212 17.65 47.24 24.12
N VAL A 213 16.73 47.53 25.05
CA VAL A 213 16.39 48.90 25.42
C VAL A 213 17.28 49.32 26.59
N GLU A 214 18.33 50.10 26.30
CA GLU A 214 19.10 50.85 27.30
C GLU A 214 18.16 51.79 28.06
N VAL A 215 17.90 51.50 29.33
CA VAL A 215 17.19 52.43 30.23
C VAL A 215 18.21 53.37 30.86
N GLU A 216 18.35 54.56 30.26
CA GLU A 216 19.08 55.68 30.84
C GLU A 216 18.22 56.33 31.94
N TYR A 217 18.66 56.22 33.20
CA TYR A 217 18.10 56.99 34.32
C TYR A 217 18.73 58.40 34.33
N LEU A 218 17.94 59.42 33.99
CA LEU A 218 18.30 60.81 34.29
C LEU A 218 17.83 61.18 35.72
N PRO A 219 18.62 62.01 36.43
CA PRO A 219 18.67 62.12 37.90
C PRO A 219 17.45 62.73 38.58
#